data_AF-A0A946I4L1-F1
#
_entry.id   AF-A0A946I4L1-F1
#
_cell.length_a   1.000
_cell.length_b   1.000
_cell.length_c   1.000
_cell.angle_alpha   90.00
_cell.angle_beta   90.00
_cell.angle_gamma   90.00
#
_symmetry.space_group_name_H-M   'P 1'
#
loop_
_entity.id
_entity.type
_entity.pdbx_description
1 polymer ?
#
loop_
_entity_poly.entity_id
_entity_poly.type
_entity_poly.pdbx_seq_one_letter_code
_entity_poly.pdbx_strand_id
1 'polypeptide(L)'
;MDTGLNTLPPKAAPGEKLAWALAVLWSGIIYATIPFTGDGVSYVKQYWDDDVFAYVVIAGVIVMLAAAAILLLRRQRKSIPSYLWLITIAAVVINQVIELKKGSPAEAIHFLQYGLLSLLLFRAFSHRIGDYSIYVAVTITGSTIGMLDETIQWLTPGRYFGLEDIWLNFTAVALVQAALALGIKPRNVSGWPDRISLQRLCRLGAAAMAGLGLCFLNTPDVFPDNHGIMIEYGFLHGDEDNGTFRSRLLREDLHQQDTTRAVEGGQVLAKFRDREKYDDFLAAYTPLKDPFLHEARVHMYSRNVNLERARKATDEEQQRRQFTSAHWENRILEDYFGRILTVSNSRWPDQLKVEVKSKIDDERIFISYVSRHLITAFSRQQAFWGFLCAVLGLLMLARHFGRPGNAADQVPTNA
;
A
#
# COMPACT_ATOMS: atom_id res chain seq x y z
N MET A 1 -5.65 56.73 12.03
CA MET A 1 -6.50 56.05 11.03
C MET A 1 -5.57 55.45 10.01
N ASP A 2 -5.24 54.17 10.16
CA ASP A 2 -4.74 53.37 9.05
C ASP A 2 -5.09 51.92 9.39
N THR A 3 -6.24 51.49 8.88
CA THR A 3 -6.79 50.16 9.08
C THR A 3 -5.96 49.18 8.27
N GLY A 4 -5.31 48.24 8.97
CA GLY A 4 -4.53 47.15 8.38
C GLY A 4 -5.31 46.44 7.28
N LEU A 5 -4.99 46.77 6.03
CA LEU A 5 -5.47 46.05 4.87
C LEU A 5 -4.83 44.67 4.87
N ASN A 6 -5.70 43.66 4.89
CA ASN A 6 -5.57 42.38 4.22
C ASN A 6 -4.35 42.31 3.31
N THR A 7 -3.24 41.76 3.82
CA THR A 7 -2.11 41.37 2.98
C THR A 7 -2.55 40.16 2.18
N LEU A 8 -3.07 40.44 0.97
CA LEU A 8 -3.11 39.46 -0.10
C LEU A 8 -1.73 38.77 -0.15
N PRO A 9 -1.68 37.44 -0.33
CA PRO A 9 -0.39 36.75 -0.40
C PRO A 9 0.46 37.40 -1.50
N PRO A 10 1.77 37.62 -1.26
CA PRO A 10 2.63 38.24 -2.25
C PRO A 10 2.50 37.47 -3.58
N LYS A 11 2.40 38.22 -4.69
CA LYS A 11 2.39 37.64 -6.05
C LYS A 11 3.54 36.63 -6.14
N ALA A 12 3.21 35.38 -6.45
CA ALA A 12 4.18 34.30 -6.56
C ALA A 12 5.36 34.73 -7.44
N ALA A 13 6.57 34.68 -6.91
CA ALA A 13 7.78 35.03 -7.66
C ALA A 13 7.85 34.15 -8.92
N PRO A 14 8.44 34.61 -10.04
CA PRO A 14 8.53 33.82 -11.27
C PRO A 14 9.07 32.40 -11.07
N GLY A 15 10.01 32.22 -10.13
CA GLY A 15 10.56 30.91 -9.76
C GLY A 15 9.59 29.99 -9.01
N GLU A 16 8.64 30.54 -8.24
CA GLU A 16 7.65 29.76 -7.51
C GLU A 16 6.64 29.11 -8.46
N LYS A 17 6.15 29.86 -9.44
CA LYS A 17 5.21 29.33 -10.45
C LYS A 17 5.84 28.19 -11.23
N LEU A 18 7.11 28.34 -11.63
CA LEU A 18 7.86 27.29 -12.32
C LEU A 18 8.04 26.05 -11.43
N ALA A 19 8.35 26.22 -10.14
CA ALA A 19 8.50 25.10 -9.21
C ALA A 19 7.20 24.28 -9.06
N TRP A 20 6.05 24.96 -8.93
CA TRP A 20 4.75 24.29 -8.92
C TRP A 20 4.41 23.65 -10.27
N ALA A 21 4.69 24.32 -11.39
CA ALA A 21 4.45 23.78 -12.72
C ALA A 21 5.24 22.49 -12.94
N LEU A 22 6.51 22.42 -12.51
CA LEU A 22 7.31 21.21 -12.59
C LEU A 22 6.77 20.08 -11.71
N ALA A 23 6.33 20.38 -10.48
CA ALA A 23 5.72 19.37 -9.60
C ALA A 23 4.43 18.81 -10.21
N VAL A 24 3.55 19.67 -10.72
CA VAL A 24 2.29 19.28 -11.38
C VAL A 24 2.56 18.49 -12.66
N LEU A 25 3.48 18.95 -13.51
CA LEU A 25 3.88 18.25 -14.73
C LEU A 25 4.41 16.85 -14.40
N TRP A 26 5.26 16.74 -13.38
CA TRP A 26 5.82 15.46 -12.95
C TRP A 26 4.74 14.52 -12.40
N SER A 27 3.81 15.01 -11.58
CA SER A 27 2.63 14.22 -11.18
C SER A 27 1.80 13.78 -12.38
N GLY A 28 1.61 14.65 -13.37
CA GLY A 28 0.94 14.28 -14.62
C GLY A 28 1.66 13.18 -15.41
N ILE A 29 3.01 13.20 -15.43
CA ILE A 29 3.82 12.13 -16.03
C ILE A 29 3.61 10.81 -15.27
N ILE A 30 3.66 10.82 -13.94
CA ILE A 30 3.40 9.63 -13.11
C ILE A 30 2.02 9.05 -13.47
N TYR A 31 0.98 9.88 -13.48
CA TYR A 31 -0.37 9.43 -13.81
C TYR A 31 -0.51 8.95 -15.25
N ALA A 32 0.17 9.59 -16.20
CA ALA A 32 0.21 9.14 -17.59
C ALA A 32 0.90 7.77 -17.75
N THR A 33 1.76 7.38 -16.81
CA THR A 33 2.41 6.04 -16.83
C THR A 33 1.55 4.92 -16.27
N ILE A 34 0.42 5.22 -15.59
CA ILE A 34 -0.49 4.23 -14.98
C ILE A 34 -0.98 3.16 -15.97
N PRO A 35 -1.48 3.49 -17.17
CA PRO A 35 -1.99 2.47 -18.10
C PRO A 35 -0.89 1.49 -18.56
N PHE A 36 0.38 1.87 -18.41
CA PHE A 36 1.51 1.12 -18.92
C PHE A 36 2.09 0.11 -17.91
N THR A 37 1.67 0.10 -16.64
CA THR A 37 2.23 -0.80 -15.61
C THR A 37 1.57 -2.21 -15.55
N GLY A 38 0.72 -2.57 -16.54
CA GLY A 38 -0.08 -3.80 -16.62
C GLY A 38 0.14 -4.54 -17.94
N ASP A 39 -0.86 -4.65 -18.81
CA ASP A 39 -0.70 -5.15 -20.20
C ASP A 39 0.41 -4.39 -20.97
N GLY A 40 0.66 -3.14 -20.60
CA GLY A 40 1.79 -2.35 -21.07
C GLY A 40 3.16 -2.90 -20.66
N VAL A 41 3.33 -3.56 -19.51
CA VAL A 41 4.56 -4.28 -19.15
C VAL A 41 4.70 -5.53 -19.99
N SER A 42 3.61 -6.23 -20.32
CA SER A 42 3.62 -7.35 -21.28
C SER A 42 4.08 -6.89 -22.66
N TYR A 43 3.60 -5.73 -23.11
CA TYR A 43 3.99 -5.08 -24.36
C TYR A 43 5.44 -4.56 -24.31
N VAL A 44 5.86 -3.91 -23.22
CA VAL A 44 7.24 -3.42 -23.07
C VAL A 44 8.21 -4.59 -22.96
N LYS A 45 7.91 -5.65 -22.21
CA LYS A 45 8.70 -6.90 -22.16
C LYS A 45 8.81 -7.59 -23.52
N GLN A 46 7.88 -7.34 -24.44
CA GLN A 46 7.95 -7.84 -25.82
C GLN A 46 9.03 -7.12 -26.65
N TYR A 47 9.42 -5.90 -26.27
CA TYR A 47 10.39 -5.07 -27.01
C TYR A 47 11.64 -4.67 -26.21
N TRP A 48 11.60 -4.75 -24.88
CA TRP A 48 12.64 -4.31 -23.94
C TRP A 48 12.96 -5.47 -23.01
N ASP A 49 14.22 -5.89 -23.04
CA ASP A 49 14.74 -6.92 -22.15
C ASP A 49 14.72 -6.44 -20.68
N ASP A 50 14.64 -7.38 -19.73
CA ASP A 50 14.66 -7.08 -18.29
C ASP A 50 15.92 -6.27 -17.88
N ASP A 51 16.98 -6.35 -18.68
CA ASP A 51 18.21 -5.57 -18.54
C ASP A 51 18.00 -4.07 -18.76
N VAL A 52 17.09 -3.65 -19.64
CA VAL A 52 16.87 -2.21 -19.88
C VAL A 52 16.20 -1.55 -18.68
N PHE A 53 15.25 -2.24 -18.04
CA PHE A 53 14.68 -1.80 -16.77
C PHE A 53 15.75 -1.69 -15.69
N ALA A 54 16.67 -2.66 -15.62
CA ALA A 54 17.80 -2.61 -14.70
C ALA A 54 18.67 -1.37 -14.92
N TYR A 55 19.00 -1.03 -16.17
CA TYR A 55 19.81 0.14 -16.49
C TYR A 55 19.11 1.45 -16.15
N VAL A 56 17.80 1.57 -16.41
CA VAL A 56 17.02 2.77 -16.05
C VAL A 56 17.00 2.97 -14.54
N VAL A 57 16.76 1.90 -13.77
CA VAL A 57 16.75 1.94 -12.31
C VAL A 57 18.14 2.34 -11.76
N ILE A 58 19.22 1.71 -12.27
CA ILE A 58 20.60 2.04 -11.89
C ILE A 58 20.93 3.49 -12.23
N ALA A 59 20.58 3.96 -13.43
CA ALA A 59 20.78 5.34 -13.86
C ALA A 59 20.03 6.32 -12.95
N GLY A 60 18.78 6.03 -12.59
CA GLY A 60 17.99 6.84 -11.67
C GLY A 60 18.62 6.95 -10.28
N VAL A 61 19.11 5.83 -9.73
CA VAL A 61 19.86 5.81 -8.46
C VAL A 61 21.14 6.65 -8.57
N ILE A 62 21.91 6.51 -9.65
CA ILE A 62 23.13 7.30 -9.90
C ILE A 62 22.80 8.79 -9.94
N VAL A 63 21.72 9.19 -10.64
CA VAL A 63 21.29 10.60 -10.72
C VAL A 63 20.90 11.12 -9.34
N MET A 64 20.17 10.35 -8.53
CA MET A 64 19.83 10.76 -7.16
C MET A 64 21.08 10.93 -6.29
N LEU A 65 22.02 9.98 -6.34
CA LEU A 65 23.27 10.04 -5.59
C LEU A 65 24.15 11.22 -6.06
N ALA A 66 24.21 11.46 -7.37
CA ALA A 66 24.93 12.59 -7.96
C ALA A 66 24.30 13.93 -7.55
N ALA A 67 22.97 14.05 -7.56
CA ALA A 67 22.27 15.24 -7.08
C ALA A 67 22.56 15.49 -5.59
N ALA A 68 22.48 14.45 -4.75
CA ALA A 68 22.83 14.53 -3.33
C ALA A 68 24.31 14.95 -3.13
N ALA A 69 25.23 14.39 -3.92
CA ALA A 69 26.65 14.74 -3.89
C ALA A 69 26.89 16.19 -4.32
N ILE A 70 26.25 16.67 -5.39
CA ILE A 70 26.36 18.07 -5.84
C ILE A 70 25.81 19.02 -4.78
N LEU A 71 24.66 18.71 -4.16
CA LEU A 71 24.08 19.50 -3.07
C LEU A 71 25.02 19.53 -1.85
N LEU A 72 25.67 18.43 -1.53
CA LEU A 72 26.69 18.35 -0.48
C LEU A 72 27.95 19.15 -0.80
N LEU A 73 28.43 19.10 -2.05
CA LEU A 73 29.63 19.84 -2.49
C LEU A 73 29.41 21.34 -2.51
N ARG A 74 28.18 21.78 -2.79
CA ARG A 74 27.77 23.20 -2.69
C ARG A 74 27.63 23.68 -1.24
N ARG A 75 27.74 22.78 -0.25
CA ARG A 75 27.62 23.10 1.17
C ARG A 75 28.97 23.53 1.74
N GLN A 76 29.00 24.70 2.37
CA GLN A 76 30.21 25.21 3.04
C GLN A 76 30.46 24.64 4.45
N ARG A 77 29.50 23.91 5.03
CA ARG A 77 29.66 23.25 6.35
C ARG A 77 29.57 21.74 6.21
N LYS A 78 30.71 21.06 6.36
CA LYS A 78 30.83 19.60 6.38
C LYS A 78 30.56 19.13 7.81
N SER A 79 29.62 18.20 7.99
CA SER A 79 29.26 17.63 9.29
C SER A 79 29.22 16.11 9.18
N ILE A 80 30.03 15.40 9.97
CA ILE A 80 30.12 13.93 9.95
C ILE A 80 28.72 13.28 10.12
N PRO A 81 27.88 13.69 11.09
CA PRO A 81 26.51 13.18 11.20
C PRO A 81 25.66 13.34 9.94
N SER A 82 25.85 14.44 9.20
CA SER A 82 25.11 14.65 7.93
C SER A 82 25.51 13.62 6.86
N TYR A 83 26.79 13.26 6.80
CA TYR A 83 27.25 12.23 5.87
C TYR A 83 26.76 10.84 6.28
N LEU A 84 26.80 10.51 7.58
CA LEU A 84 26.27 9.24 8.09
C LEU A 84 24.79 9.07 7.73
N TRP A 85 23.96 10.09 7.97
CA TRP A 85 22.55 10.05 7.59
C TRP A 85 22.33 9.84 6.10
N LEU A 86 23.12 10.51 5.25
CA LEU A 86 22.98 10.35 3.80
C LEU A 86 23.44 8.98 3.32
N ILE A 87 24.51 8.43 3.89
CA ILE A 87 24.98 7.07 3.59
C ILE A 87 23.93 6.05 4.03
N THR A 88 23.38 6.18 5.24
CA THR A 88 22.34 5.29 5.75
C THR A 88 21.09 5.35 4.88
N ILE A 89 20.60 6.55 4.55
CA ILE A 89 19.40 6.69 3.71
C ILE A 89 19.65 6.19 2.29
N ALA A 90 20.83 6.46 1.72
CA ALA A 90 21.22 5.92 0.42
C ALA A 90 21.24 4.38 0.44
N ALA A 91 21.79 3.76 1.49
CA ALA A 91 21.79 2.31 1.64
C ALA A 91 20.36 1.75 1.72
N VAL A 92 19.46 2.41 2.48
CA VAL A 92 18.04 2.02 2.57
C VAL A 92 17.36 2.13 1.20
N VAL A 93 17.55 3.24 0.48
CA VAL A 93 16.99 3.44 -0.87
C VAL A 93 17.50 2.38 -1.84
N ILE A 94 18.81 2.11 -1.85
CA ILE A 94 19.41 1.09 -2.72
C ILE A 94 18.84 -0.29 -2.39
N ASN A 95 18.74 -0.65 -1.10
CA ASN A 95 18.17 -1.92 -0.68
C ASN A 95 16.71 -2.06 -1.14
N GLN A 96 15.88 -1.05 -0.91
CA GLN A 96 14.48 -1.05 -1.36
C GLN A 96 14.37 -1.21 -2.87
N VAL A 97 15.16 -0.46 -3.64
CA VAL A 97 15.16 -0.53 -5.10
C VAL A 97 15.58 -1.92 -5.60
N ILE A 98 16.59 -2.54 -4.98
CA ILE A 98 17.03 -3.91 -5.32
C ILE A 98 15.93 -4.93 -5.02
N GLU A 99 15.29 -4.84 -3.85
CA GLU A 99 14.19 -5.76 -3.48
C GLU A 99 12.98 -5.60 -4.40
N LEU A 100 12.54 -4.37 -4.66
CA LEU A 100 11.43 -4.10 -5.58
C LEU A 100 11.73 -4.61 -6.98
N LYS A 101 12.95 -4.39 -7.49
CA LYS A 101 13.35 -4.88 -8.82
C LYS A 101 13.21 -6.40 -8.95
N LYS A 102 13.47 -7.18 -7.89
CA LYS A 102 13.32 -8.65 -7.92
C LYS A 102 11.87 -9.08 -8.10
N GLY A 103 10.92 -8.33 -7.54
CA GLY A 103 9.48 -8.59 -7.68
C GLY A 103 8.90 -7.98 -8.95
N SER A 104 9.09 -6.67 -9.12
CA SER A 104 8.54 -5.87 -10.20
C SER A 104 9.46 -4.67 -10.51
N PRO A 105 10.16 -4.66 -11.66
CA PRO A 105 10.97 -3.51 -12.06
C PRO A 105 10.16 -2.21 -12.21
N ALA A 106 8.87 -2.31 -12.49
CA ALA A 106 7.97 -1.16 -12.58
C ALA A 106 7.80 -0.47 -11.21
N GLU A 107 7.65 -1.22 -10.12
CA GLU A 107 7.56 -0.67 -8.76
C GLU A 107 8.84 0.07 -8.36
N ALA A 108 10.01 -0.43 -8.78
CA ALA A 108 11.29 0.25 -8.54
C ALA A 108 11.38 1.59 -9.27
N ILE A 109 10.87 1.68 -10.51
CA ILE A 109 10.78 2.94 -11.25
C ILE A 109 9.81 3.90 -10.54
N HIS A 110 8.64 3.40 -10.14
CA HIS A 110 7.64 4.19 -9.45
C HIS A 110 8.18 4.78 -8.14
N PHE A 111 8.89 3.97 -7.35
CA PHE A 111 9.56 4.43 -6.13
C PHE A 111 10.54 5.59 -6.39
N LEU A 112 11.32 5.53 -7.47
CA LEU A 112 12.23 6.62 -7.87
C LEU A 112 11.46 7.86 -8.35
N GLN A 113 10.35 7.69 -9.08
CA GLN A 113 9.50 8.80 -9.52
C GLN A 113 8.93 9.59 -8.33
N TYR A 114 8.47 8.90 -7.28
CA TYR A 114 7.98 9.55 -6.05
C TYR A 114 9.10 10.19 -5.24
N GLY A 115 10.31 9.60 -5.25
CA GLY A 115 11.50 10.25 -4.70
C GLY A 115 11.82 11.58 -5.38
N LEU A 116 11.76 11.64 -6.71
CA LEU A 116 11.95 12.89 -7.47
C LEU A 116 10.81 13.88 -7.23
N LEU A 117 9.56 13.41 -7.20
CA LEU A 117 8.40 14.23 -6.86
C LEU A 117 8.59 14.93 -5.50
N SER A 118 9.12 14.20 -4.51
CA SER A 118 9.43 14.73 -3.17
C SER A 118 10.38 15.94 -3.22
N LEU A 119 11.41 15.91 -4.08
CA LEU A 119 12.32 17.05 -4.29
C LEU A 119 11.64 18.23 -4.98
N LEU A 120 10.80 17.97 -5.97
CA LEU A 120 10.06 19.02 -6.70
C LEU A 120 9.04 19.71 -5.80
N LEU A 121 8.31 18.94 -5.00
CA LEU A 121 7.40 19.46 -3.98
C LEU A 121 8.16 20.27 -2.93
N PHE A 122 9.29 19.76 -2.41
CA PHE A 122 10.12 20.51 -1.46
C PHE A 122 10.54 21.87 -2.04
N ARG A 123 10.98 21.90 -3.30
CA ARG A 123 11.33 23.15 -3.99
C ARG A 123 10.12 24.10 -4.06
N ALA A 124 8.95 23.61 -4.45
CA ALA A 124 7.74 24.41 -4.56
C ALA A 124 7.28 24.98 -3.20
N PHE A 125 7.25 24.15 -2.15
CA PHE A 125 6.88 24.57 -0.80
C PHE A 125 7.90 25.52 -0.15
N SER A 126 9.19 25.39 -0.48
CA SER A 126 10.26 26.21 0.10
C SER A 126 10.15 27.71 -0.20
N HIS A 127 9.31 28.10 -1.17
CA HIS A 127 8.99 29.50 -1.45
C HIS A 127 8.07 30.14 -0.41
N ARG A 128 7.33 29.33 0.37
CA ARG A 128 6.33 29.81 1.34
C ARG A 128 6.49 29.27 2.75
N ILE A 129 7.24 28.17 2.92
CA ILE A 129 7.49 27.53 4.21
C ILE A 129 9.00 27.51 4.45
N GLY A 130 9.43 28.25 5.48
CA GLY A 130 10.84 28.35 5.88
C GLY A 130 11.17 27.60 7.18
N ASP A 131 10.21 26.89 7.77
CA ASP A 131 10.37 26.17 9.04
C ASP A 131 10.28 24.65 8.84
N TYR A 132 10.53 23.87 9.90
CA TYR A 132 10.57 22.40 9.82
C TYR A 132 9.25 21.72 9.42
N SER A 133 8.11 22.43 9.39
CA SER A 133 6.85 21.89 8.90
C SER A 133 6.89 21.51 7.42
N ILE A 134 7.81 22.07 6.64
CA ILE A 134 7.95 21.78 5.21
C ILE A 134 8.10 20.28 4.93
N TYR A 135 8.90 19.58 5.74
CA TYR A 135 9.17 18.15 5.54
C TYR A 135 7.91 17.31 5.73
N VAL A 136 7.10 17.66 6.71
CA VAL A 136 5.81 17.00 6.97
C VAL A 136 4.80 17.38 5.89
N ALA A 137 4.73 18.66 5.51
CA ALA A 137 3.79 19.15 4.49
C ALA A 137 4.03 18.48 3.13
N VAL A 138 5.30 18.38 2.72
CA VAL A 138 5.71 17.69 1.49
C VAL A 138 5.41 16.20 1.57
N THR A 139 5.67 15.56 2.71
CA THR A 139 5.34 14.14 2.91
C THR A 139 3.85 13.88 2.77
N ILE A 140 3.00 14.64 3.48
CA ILE A 140 1.54 14.51 3.37
C ILE A 140 1.07 14.74 1.92
N THR A 141 1.59 15.77 1.26
CA THR A 141 1.18 16.11 -0.11
C THR A 141 1.61 15.03 -1.10
N GLY A 142 2.86 14.56 -1.03
CA GLY A 142 3.38 13.51 -1.89
C GLY A 142 2.63 12.18 -1.71
N SER A 143 2.32 11.81 -0.46
CA SER A 143 1.49 10.63 -0.17
C SER A 143 0.05 10.78 -0.64
N THR A 144 -0.52 11.98 -0.59
CA THR A 144 -1.85 12.25 -1.14
C THR A 144 -1.86 12.08 -2.65
N ILE A 145 -0.82 12.54 -3.35
CA ILE A 145 -0.64 12.32 -4.79
C ILE A 145 -0.52 10.82 -5.10
N GLY A 146 0.21 10.06 -4.25
CA GLY A 146 0.32 8.60 -4.35
C GLY A 146 -0.98 7.85 -4.10
N MET A 147 -1.80 8.33 -3.17
CA MET A 147 -3.15 7.79 -2.96
C MET A 147 -4.08 8.07 -4.15
N LEU A 148 -3.96 9.25 -4.78
CA LEU A 148 -4.70 9.57 -5.99
C LEU A 148 -4.26 8.71 -7.18
N ASP A 149 -2.97 8.37 -7.27
CA ASP A 149 -2.43 7.41 -8.25
C ASP A 149 -3.15 6.07 -8.14
N GLU A 150 -3.16 5.48 -6.94
CA GLU A 150 -3.84 4.21 -6.66
C GLU A 150 -5.34 4.27 -6.90
N THR A 151 -5.96 5.43 -6.64
CA THR A 151 -7.37 5.67 -6.99
C THR A 151 -7.59 5.64 -8.50
N ILE A 152 -6.69 6.24 -9.30
CA ILE A 152 -6.76 6.22 -10.76
C ILE A 152 -6.45 4.81 -11.29
N GLN A 153 -5.49 4.10 -10.70
CA GLN A 153 -5.20 2.71 -11.02
C GLN A 153 -6.43 1.84 -10.80
N TRP A 154 -7.12 1.98 -9.67
CA TRP A 154 -8.37 1.27 -9.39
C TRP A 154 -9.48 1.55 -10.43
N LEU A 155 -9.54 2.76 -10.99
CA LEU A 155 -10.47 3.09 -12.08
C LEU A 155 -10.07 2.46 -13.43
N THR A 156 -8.85 1.94 -13.56
CA THR A 156 -8.35 1.31 -14.79
C THR A 156 -8.74 -0.17 -14.84
N PRO A 157 -9.36 -0.66 -15.93
CA PRO A 157 -9.73 -2.05 -16.05
C PRO A 157 -8.56 -3.01 -15.83
N GLY A 158 -8.78 -4.09 -15.08
CA GLY A 158 -7.76 -5.11 -14.80
C GLY A 158 -6.74 -4.74 -13.71
N ARG A 159 -6.93 -3.62 -13.01
CA ARG A 159 -6.09 -3.18 -11.89
C ARG A 159 -6.84 -3.23 -10.57
N TYR A 160 -6.06 -3.33 -9.50
CA TYR A 160 -6.55 -3.44 -8.13
C TYR A 160 -5.95 -2.31 -7.31
N PHE A 161 -6.69 -1.86 -6.31
CA PHE A 161 -6.22 -0.85 -5.37
C PHE A 161 -5.24 -1.49 -4.37
N GLY A 162 -4.04 -0.93 -4.24
CA GLY A 162 -3.01 -1.43 -3.33
C GLY A 162 -2.70 -0.48 -2.19
N LEU A 163 -2.99 -0.87 -0.93
CA LEU A 163 -2.48 -0.11 0.23
C LEU A 163 -0.95 -0.16 0.32
N GLU A 164 -0.36 -1.27 -0.14
CA GLU A 164 1.09 -1.47 -0.20
C GLU A 164 1.75 -0.42 -1.11
N ASP A 165 1.10 -0.05 -2.22
CA ASP A 165 1.59 0.97 -3.15
C ASP A 165 1.50 2.39 -2.58
N ILE A 166 0.42 2.72 -1.87
CA ILE A 166 0.33 3.98 -1.11
C ILE A 166 1.47 4.07 -0.08
N TRP A 167 1.73 2.96 0.63
CA TRP A 167 2.80 2.89 1.61
C TRP A 167 4.19 3.02 0.98
N LEU A 168 4.38 2.43 -0.20
CA LEU A 168 5.61 2.53 -0.97
C LEU A 168 5.88 3.98 -1.41
N ASN A 169 4.84 4.66 -1.92
CA ASN A 169 4.89 6.07 -2.32
C ASN A 169 5.16 6.99 -1.13
N PHE A 170 4.52 6.74 0.02
CA PHE A 170 4.83 7.43 1.28
C PHE A 170 6.30 7.24 1.67
N THR A 171 6.81 6.02 1.63
CA THR A 171 8.18 5.70 2.02
C THR A 171 9.20 6.40 1.13
N ALA A 172 8.99 6.42 -0.18
CA ALA A 172 9.84 7.13 -1.14
C ALA A 172 9.93 8.63 -0.80
N VAL A 173 8.78 9.27 -0.59
CA VAL A 173 8.72 10.70 -0.28
C VAL A 173 9.36 10.99 1.06
N ALA A 174 9.04 10.20 2.10
CA ALA A 174 9.55 10.37 3.46
C ALA A 174 11.07 10.20 3.55
N LEU A 175 11.65 9.22 2.84
CA LEU A 175 13.11 9.02 2.81
C LEU A 175 13.85 10.22 2.21
N VAL A 176 13.31 10.81 1.15
CA VAL A 176 13.89 12.04 0.57
C VAL A 176 13.77 13.22 1.53
N GLN A 177 12.62 13.38 2.21
CA GLN A 177 12.47 14.43 3.21
C GLN A 177 13.39 14.21 4.42
N ALA A 178 13.61 12.97 4.85
CA ALA A 178 14.60 12.63 5.88
C ALA A 178 16.02 12.95 5.43
N ALA A 179 16.38 12.67 4.17
CA ALA A 179 17.69 13.02 3.61
C ALA A 179 17.90 14.53 3.60
N LEU A 180 16.86 15.31 3.26
CA LEU A 180 16.89 16.76 3.32
C LEU A 180 17.02 17.27 4.77
N ALA A 181 16.23 16.74 5.71
CA ALA A 181 16.18 17.21 7.09
C ALA A 181 17.40 16.83 7.93
N LEU A 182 17.91 15.60 7.80
CA LEU A 182 18.97 15.05 8.63
C LEU A 182 20.35 15.13 7.95
N GLY A 183 20.37 15.00 6.64
CA GLY A 183 21.58 15.03 5.82
C GLY A 183 21.91 16.43 5.31
N ILE A 184 21.14 16.91 4.34
CA ILE A 184 21.47 18.14 3.58
C ILE A 184 21.34 19.39 4.46
N LYS A 185 20.28 19.47 5.26
CA LYS A 185 19.93 20.63 6.11
C LYS A 185 19.97 21.96 5.35
N PRO A 186 19.05 22.20 4.40
CA PRO A 186 18.99 23.42 3.60
C PRO A 186 18.99 24.68 4.47
N ARG A 187 19.80 25.69 4.09
CA ARG A 187 19.97 26.94 4.87
C ARG A 187 18.69 27.78 4.99
N ASN A 188 17.79 27.64 4.03
CA ASN A 188 16.50 28.34 3.97
C ASN A 188 15.43 27.70 4.84
N VAL A 189 15.73 26.58 5.53
CA VAL A 189 14.81 25.91 6.45
C VAL A 189 15.39 25.95 7.85
N SER A 190 14.73 26.65 8.77
CA SER A 190 15.14 26.74 10.17
C SER A 190 13.97 27.06 11.09
N GLY A 191 14.10 26.65 12.36
CA GLY A 191 13.12 26.98 13.39
C GLY A 191 11.93 26.03 13.46
N TRP A 192 11.28 26.07 14.62
CA TRP A 192 10.08 25.30 14.90
C TRP A 192 8.86 25.90 14.15
N PRO A 193 7.89 25.06 13.75
CA PRO A 193 6.69 25.53 13.06
C PRO A 193 5.93 26.59 13.85
N ASP A 194 5.57 27.70 13.19
CA ASP A 194 4.69 28.70 13.78
C ASP A 194 3.21 28.24 13.77
N ARG A 195 2.32 29.03 14.38
CA ARG A 195 0.89 28.70 14.43
C ARG A 195 0.25 28.61 13.04
N ILE A 196 0.71 29.39 12.07
CA ILE A 196 0.14 29.40 10.71
C ILE A 196 0.57 28.11 9.97
N SER A 197 1.83 27.73 10.08
CA SER A 197 2.38 26.48 9.56
C SER A 197 1.69 25.27 10.19
N LEU A 198 1.49 25.25 11.50
CA LEU A 198 0.72 24.20 12.18
C LEU A 198 -0.74 24.15 11.71
N GLN A 199 -1.40 25.30 11.58
CA GLN A 199 -2.76 25.34 11.02
C GLN A 199 -2.83 24.74 9.61
N ARG A 200 -1.89 25.10 8.74
CA ARG A 200 -1.82 24.58 7.35
C ARG A 200 -1.55 23.08 7.34
N LEU A 201 -0.64 22.60 8.17
CA LEU A 201 -0.38 21.17 8.35
C LEU A 201 -1.62 20.42 8.80
N CYS A 202 -2.35 20.94 9.78
CA CYS A 202 -3.59 20.32 10.24
C CYS A 202 -4.66 20.25 9.12
N ARG A 203 -4.79 21.31 8.30
CA ARG A 203 -5.71 21.28 7.14
C ARG A 203 -5.28 20.29 6.06
N LEU A 204 -3.98 20.24 5.75
CA LEU A 204 -3.43 19.27 4.80
C LEU A 204 -3.64 17.85 5.30
N GLY A 205 -3.34 17.58 6.58
CA GLY A 205 -3.58 16.29 7.21
C GLY A 205 -5.06 15.91 7.20
N ALA A 206 -5.97 16.85 7.49
CA ALA A 206 -7.41 16.60 7.45
C ALA A 206 -7.86 16.21 6.03
N ALA A 207 -7.38 16.90 5.00
CA ALA A 207 -7.69 16.54 3.61
C ALA A 207 -7.13 15.16 3.23
N ALA A 208 -5.90 14.85 3.62
CA ALA A 208 -5.28 13.54 3.36
C ALA A 208 -6.03 12.41 4.09
N MET A 209 -6.39 12.61 5.36
CA MET A 209 -7.16 11.63 6.14
C MET A 209 -8.58 11.46 5.63
N ALA A 210 -9.21 12.53 5.14
CA ALA A 210 -10.51 12.44 4.49
C ALA A 210 -10.42 11.61 3.20
N GLY A 211 -9.42 11.88 2.36
CA GLY A 211 -9.18 11.09 1.14
C GLY A 211 -8.91 9.62 1.42
N LEU A 212 -8.06 9.33 2.42
CA LEU A 212 -7.77 7.95 2.83
C LEU A 212 -9.02 7.27 3.40
N GLY A 213 -9.79 7.98 4.24
CA GLY A 213 -11.05 7.51 4.75
C GLY A 213 -12.05 7.19 3.64
N LEU A 214 -12.15 8.01 2.60
CA LEU A 214 -12.97 7.71 1.42
C LEU A 214 -12.52 6.42 0.74
N CYS A 215 -11.22 6.18 0.59
CA CYS A 215 -10.71 4.92 0.01
C CYS A 215 -11.11 3.69 0.84
N PHE A 216 -11.03 3.77 2.17
CA PHE A 216 -11.44 2.70 3.08
C PHE A 216 -12.96 2.48 3.11
N LEU A 217 -13.75 3.52 2.84
CA LEU A 217 -15.21 3.45 2.85
C LEU A 217 -15.82 3.12 1.50
N ASN A 218 -15.04 3.29 0.42
CA ASN A 218 -15.44 3.01 -0.94
C ASN A 218 -15.68 1.51 -1.11
N THR A 219 -16.95 1.15 -1.11
CA THR A 219 -17.50 -0.18 -1.36
C THR A 219 -18.55 -0.04 -2.45
N PRO A 220 -18.85 -1.11 -3.22
CA PRO A 220 -19.38 -1.01 -4.56
C PRO A 220 -20.90 -0.86 -4.53
N ASP A 221 -21.39 0.27 -4.05
CA ASP A 221 -22.79 0.67 -4.24
C ASP A 221 -22.94 1.71 -5.36
N VAL A 222 -21.83 2.32 -5.80
CA VAL A 222 -21.83 3.46 -6.75
C VAL A 222 -21.42 3.05 -8.17
N PHE A 223 -20.63 1.98 -8.33
CA PHE A 223 -20.18 1.48 -9.65
C PHE A 223 -20.56 0.00 -9.80
N PRO A 224 -21.78 -0.29 -10.30
CA PRO A 224 -22.35 -1.65 -10.31
C PRO A 224 -21.72 -2.60 -11.33
N ASP A 225 -20.92 -2.10 -12.27
CA ASP A 225 -20.32 -2.93 -13.32
C ASP A 225 -18.84 -3.22 -13.02
N ASN A 226 -18.59 -4.43 -12.52
CA ASN A 226 -17.33 -5.21 -12.59
C ASN A 226 -16.01 -4.63 -12.04
N HIS A 227 -15.96 -3.45 -11.44
CA HIS A 227 -14.69 -2.83 -11.02
C HIS A 227 -14.53 -2.78 -9.50
N GLY A 228 -14.00 -3.89 -8.94
CA GLY A 228 -13.30 -4.07 -7.66
C GLY A 228 -13.71 -3.28 -6.41
N ILE A 229 -13.85 -3.96 -5.28
CA ILE A 229 -13.80 -3.29 -3.96
C ILE A 229 -12.38 -2.73 -3.76
N MET A 230 -12.22 -1.46 -3.34
CA MET A 230 -10.90 -0.92 -2.98
C MET A 230 -10.33 -1.61 -1.73
N ILE A 231 -11.13 -1.69 -0.68
CA ILE A 231 -10.78 -2.31 0.60
C ILE A 231 -11.87 -3.30 1.01
N GLU A 232 -11.47 -4.55 1.17
CA GLU A 232 -12.35 -5.62 1.61
C GLU A 232 -12.20 -5.87 3.11
N TYR A 233 -13.34 -6.04 3.78
CA TYR A 233 -13.41 -6.39 5.20
C TYR A 233 -13.86 -7.84 5.36
N GLY A 234 -13.43 -8.47 6.44
CA GLY A 234 -13.84 -9.83 6.74
C GLY A 234 -13.62 -10.21 8.20
N PHE A 235 -13.63 -11.51 8.44
CA PHE A 235 -13.53 -12.14 9.75
C PHE A 235 -12.31 -13.04 9.78
N LEU A 236 -11.63 -13.05 10.93
CA LEU A 236 -10.55 -13.98 11.21
C LEU A 236 -11.14 -15.19 11.93
N HIS A 237 -10.91 -16.37 11.38
CA HIS A 237 -11.41 -17.65 11.90
C HIS A 237 -10.27 -18.57 12.26
N GLY A 238 -10.56 -19.55 13.12
CA GLY A 238 -9.59 -20.54 13.60
C GLY A 238 -8.81 -20.08 14.83
N ASP A 239 -7.83 -20.90 15.20
CA ASP A 239 -6.95 -20.74 16.37
C ASP A 239 -5.60 -21.41 16.08
N GLU A 240 -4.73 -21.49 17.10
CA GLU A 240 -3.42 -22.16 16.99
C GLU A 240 -3.55 -23.67 16.72
N ASP A 241 -4.64 -24.30 17.14
CA ASP A 241 -4.88 -25.75 17.03
C ASP A 241 -5.54 -26.16 15.71
N ASN A 242 -6.23 -25.23 15.03
CA ASN A 242 -7.00 -25.47 13.81
C ASN A 242 -6.46 -24.73 12.58
N GLY A 243 -5.44 -23.88 12.76
CA GLY A 243 -4.94 -22.97 11.74
C GLY A 243 -5.87 -21.77 11.56
N THR A 244 -5.29 -20.60 11.30
CA THR A 244 -6.04 -19.34 11.17
C THR A 244 -6.26 -18.96 9.70
N PHE A 245 -7.46 -18.50 9.34
CA PHE A 245 -7.75 -17.98 8.00
C PHE A 245 -8.70 -16.79 8.01
N ARG A 246 -8.75 -16.06 6.89
CA ARG A 246 -9.63 -14.91 6.70
C ARG A 246 -10.76 -15.26 5.74
N SER A 247 -11.97 -14.85 6.06
CA SER A 247 -13.15 -15.03 5.21
C SER A 247 -14.00 -13.77 5.18
N ARG A 248 -14.71 -13.53 4.08
CA ARG A 248 -15.76 -12.49 4.01
C ARG A 248 -16.99 -12.86 4.81
N LEU A 249 -17.16 -14.15 5.11
CA LEU A 249 -18.34 -14.72 5.73
C LEU A 249 -18.07 -15.00 7.22
N LEU A 250 -19.10 -14.85 8.04
CA LEU A 250 -19.06 -15.33 9.42
C LEU A 250 -19.04 -16.86 9.46
N ARG A 251 -18.63 -17.42 10.60
CA ARG A 251 -18.54 -18.88 10.77
C ARG A 251 -19.91 -19.55 10.56
N GLU A 252 -20.94 -18.93 11.10
CA GLU A 252 -22.33 -19.40 10.99
C GLU A 252 -22.78 -19.40 9.53
N ASP A 253 -22.44 -18.35 8.76
CA ASP A 253 -22.76 -18.24 7.34
C ASP A 253 -22.02 -19.29 6.51
N LEU A 254 -20.74 -19.56 6.82
CA LEU A 254 -19.96 -20.62 6.17
C LEU A 254 -20.63 -21.98 6.37
N HIS A 255 -20.99 -22.34 7.61
CA HIS A 255 -21.66 -23.61 7.90
C HIS A 255 -23.06 -23.70 7.30
N GLN A 256 -23.81 -22.59 7.31
CA GLN A 256 -25.12 -22.52 6.70
C GLN A 256 -25.04 -22.74 5.19
N GLN A 257 -24.10 -22.06 4.51
CA GLN A 257 -23.91 -22.21 3.06
C GLN A 257 -23.37 -23.58 2.69
N ASP A 258 -22.42 -24.17 3.43
CA ASP A 258 -21.98 -25.55 3.21
C ASP A 258 -23.14 -26.53 3.38
N THR A 259 -24.08 -26.26 4.29
CA THR A 259 -25.27 -27.08 4.46
C THR A 259 -26.27 -26.93 3.32
N THR A 260 -26.62 -25.70 2.95
CA THR A 260 -27.70 -25.43 1.98
C THR A 260 -27.25 -25.56 0.53
N ARG A 261 -25.98 -25.29 0.24
CA ARG A 261 -25.44 -25.21 -1.12
C ARG A 261 -24.48 -26.33 -1.48
N ALA A 262 -24.21 -27.29 -0.60
CA ALA A 262 -23.27 -28.39 -0.88
C ALA A 262 -23.53 -29.13 -2.20
N VAL A 263 -24.80 -29.37 -2.54
CA VAL A 263 -25.15 -30.12 -3.77
C VAL A 263 -24.83 -29.29 -5.02
N GLU A 264 -25.42 -28.10 -5.11
CA GLU A 264 -25.23 -27.16 -6.23
C GLU A 264 -23.76 -26.74 -6.35
N GLY A 265 -23.19 -26.21 -5.28
CA GLY A 265 -21.79 -25.82 -5.21
C GLY A 265 -20.83 -26.97 -5.50
N GLY A 266 -21.12 -28.18 -5.00
CA GLY A 266 -20.25 -29.34 -5.21
C GLY A 266 -20.19 -29.76 -6.67
N GLN A 267 -21.33 -29.69 -7.39
CA GLN A 267 -21.37 -29.92 -8.83
C GLN A 267 -20.56 -28.87 -9.60
N VAL A 268 -20.67 -27.60 -9.19
CA VAL A 268 -19.85 -26.51 -9.75
C VAL A 268 -18.37 -26.79 -9.54
N LEU A 269 -17.93 -27.06 -8.30
CA LEU A 269 -16.52 -27.31 -8.01
C LEU A 269 -15.99 -28.55 -8.73
N ALA A 270 -16.82 -29.60 -8.91
CA ALA A 270 -16.45 -30.76 -9.70
C ALA A 270 -16.17 -30.41 -11.17
N LYS A 271 -16.97 -29.51 -11.78
CA LYS A 271 -16.78 -29.04 -13.16
C LYS A 271 -15.48 -28.24 -13.34
N PHE A 272 -15.10 -27.47 -12.32
CA PHE A 272 -13.93 -26.58 -12.29
C PHE A 272 -12.75 -27.13 -11.48
N ARG A 273 -12.70 -28.47 -11.30
CA ARG A 273 -11.65 -29.13 -10.51
C ARG A 273 -10.27 -29.00 -11.17
N ASP A 274 -10.23 -29.05 -12.50
CA ASP A 274 -9.01 -28.97 -13.27
C ASP A 274 -8.37 -27.58 -13.17
N ARG A 275 -7.04 -27.54 -13.14
CA ARG A 275 -6.27 -26.28 -13.00
C ARG A 275 -6.48 -25.33 -14.17
N GLU A 276 -6.65 -25.87 -15.37
CA GLU A 276 -6.84 -25.09 -16.61
C GLU A 276 -8.12 -24.24 -16.60
N LYS A 277 -9.14 -24.66 -15.83
CA LYS A 277 -10.42 -23.96 -15.72
C LYS A 277 -10.48 -23.02 -14.51
N TYR A 278 -9.36 -22.83 -13.81
CA TYR A 278 -9.34 -22.03 -12.59
C TYR A 278 -9.65 -20.56 -12.88
N ASP A 279 -9.09 -20.01 -13.96
CA ASP A 279 -9.33 -18.61 -14.34
C ASP A 279 -10.78 -18.38 -14.78
N ASP A 280 -11.35 -19.33 -15.54
CA ASP A 280 -12.78 -19.34 -15.89
C ASP A 280 -13.67 -19.36 -14.65
N PHE A 281 -13.29 -20.15 -13.64
CA PHE A 281 -13.99 -20.19 -12.37
C PHE A 281 -13.93 -18.83 -11.65
N LEU A 282 -12.74 -18.22 -11.54
CA LEU A 282 -12.57 -16.92 -10.86
C LEU A 282 -13.36 -15.80 -11.56
N ALA A 283 -13.48 -15.85 -12.88
CA ALA A 283 -14.29 -14.91 -13.65
C ALA A 283 -15.80 -15.10 -13.43
N ALA A 284 -16.27 -16.34 -13.28
CA ALA A 284 -17.67 -16.66 -13.06
C ALA A 284 -18.11 -16.44 -11.60
N TYR A 285 -17.30 -16.89 -10.64
CA TYR A 285 -17.57 -16.89 -9.20
C TYR A 285 -16.61 -15.93 -8.50
N THR A 286 -16.88 -14.64 -8.67
CA THR A 286 -16.10 -13.56 -8.03
C THR A 286 -16.43 -13.46 -6.54
N PRO A 287 -15.56 -12.84 -5.71
CA PRO A 287 -15.85 -12.62 -4.30
C PRO A 287 -17.15 -11.84 -4.02
N LEU A 288 -17.57 -11.00 -4.97
CA LEU A 288 -18.81 -10.23 -4.89
C LEU A 288 -20.05 -11.04 -5.27
N LYS A 289 -19.93 -11.88 -6.31
CA LYS A 289 -21.06 -12.66 -6.82
C LYS A 289 -21.34 -13.88 -5.95
N ASP A 290 -20.28 -14.57 -5.52
CA ASP A 290 -20.40 -15.81 -4.75
C ASP A 290 -19.17 -15.99 -3.83
N PRO A 291 -19.12 -15.29 -2.68
CA PRO A 291 -17.98 -15.36 -1.76
C PRO A 291 -17.72 -16.78 -1.24
N PHE A 292 -18.78 -17.58 -1.05
CA PHE A 292 -18.65 -18.93 -0.49
C PHE A 292 -17.98 -19.89 -1.48
N LEU A 293 -18.48 -19.99 -2.72
CA LEU A 293 -17.86 -20.86 -3.72
C LEU A 293 -16.46 -20.36 -4.10
N HIS A 294 -16.30 -19.03 -4.17
CA HIS A 294 -15.00 -18.42 -4.43
C HIS A 294 -13.97 -18.87 -3.39
N GLU A 295 -14.22 -18.64 -2.11
CA GLU A 295 -13.29 -18.98 -1.03
C GLU A 295 -13.04 -20.50 -0.97
N ALA A 296 -14.07 -21.34 -1.11
CA ALA A 296 -13.91 -22.79 -1.16
C ALA A 296 -12.93 -23.23 -2.27
N ARG A 297 -13.09 -22.69 -3.49
CA ARG A 297 -12.24 -23.07 -4.62
C ARG A 297 -10.81 -22.55 -4.50
N VAL A 298 -10.61 -21.37 -3.92
CA VAL A 298 -9.29 -20.78 -3.71
C VAL A 298 -8.54 -21.55 -2.62
N HIS A 299 -9.19 -21.93 -1.51
CA HIS A 299 -8.60 -22.83 -0.51
C HIS A 299 -8.25 -24.20 -1.12
N MET A 300 -9.14 -24.78 -1.95
CA MET A 300 -8.83 -26.02 -2.67
C MET A 300 -7.62 -25.87 -3.61
N TYR A 301 -7.51 -24.74 -4.32
CA TYR A 301 -6.36 -24.44 -5.17
C TYR A 301 -5.07 -24.34 -4.34
N SER A 302 -5.09 -23.55 -3.26
CA SER A 302 -3.97 -23.38 -2.33
C SER A 302 -3.50 -24.74 -1.80
N ARG A 303 -4.42 -25.56 -1.27
CA ARG A 303 -4.14 -26.92 -0.78
C ARG A 303 -3.42 -27.76 -1.84
N ASN A 304 -3.98 -27.84 -3.04
CA ASN A 304 -3.47 -28.72 -4.09
C ASN A 304 -2.11 -28.25 -4.63
N VAL A 305 -1.92 -26.95 -4.83
CA VAL A 305 -0.65 -26.38 -5.30
C VAL A 305 0.46 -26.57 -4.27
N ASN A 306 0.18 -26.36 -2.99
CA ASN A 306 1.17 -26.60 -1.93
C ASN A 306 1.56 -28.09 -1.87
N LEU A 307 0.60 -29.01 -2.00
CA LEU A 307 0.90 -30.45 -2.05
C LEU A 307 1.79 -30.81 -3.26
N GLU A 308 1.47 -30.26 -4.44
CA GLU A 308 2.26 -30.49 -5.66
C GLU A 308 3.69 -29.96 -5.50
N ARG A 309 3.84 -28.74 -4.96
CA ARG A 309 5.14 -28.12 -4.68
C ARG A 309 5.93 -28.92 -3.65
N ALA A 310 5.29 -29.40 -2.58
CA ALA A 310 5.94 -30.23 -1.57
C ALA A 310 6.56 -31.49 -2.19
N ARG A 311 5.83 -32.15 -3.10
CA ARG A 311 6.31 -33.35 -3.80
C ARG A 311 7.46 -33.09 -4.77
N LYS A 312 7.58 -31.86 -5.29
CA LYS A 312 8.62 -31.45 -6.23
C LYS A 312 9.82 -30.76 -5.55
N ALA A 313 9.68 -30.34 -4.30
CA ALA A 313 10.72 -29.64 -3.57
C ALA A 313 11.92 -30.57 -3.32
N THR A 314 13.12 -30.06 -3.60
CA THR A 314 14.40 -30.74 -3.33
C THR A 314 14.97 -30.41 -1.97
N ASP A 315 14.57 -29.27 -1.41
CA ASP A 315 14.97 -28.80 -0.09
C ASP A 315 13.98 -29.30 0.98
N GLU A 316 14.48 -29.93 2.04
CA GLU A 316 13.63 -30.50 3.09
C GLU A 316 12.84 -29.44 3.85
N GLU A 317 13.42 -28.26 4.08
CA GLU A 317 12.73 -27.18 4.80
C GLU A 317 11.56 -26.66 3.96
N GLN A 318 11.79 -26.36 2.69
CA GLN A 318 10.75 -25.96 1.75
C GLN A 318 9.68 -27.04 1.60
N GLN A 319 10.07 -28.32 1.51
CA GLN A 319 9.15 -29.44 1.45
C GLN A 319 8.25 -29.49 2.69
N ARG A 320 8.82 -29.44 3.90
CA ARG A 320 8.06 -29.40 5.16
C ARG A 320 7.08 -28.22 5.19
N ARG A 321 7.54 -27.02 4.83
CA ARG A 321 6.68 -25.81 4.77
C ARG A 321 5.47 -25.98 3.84
N GLN A 322 5.68 -26.58 2.68
CA GLN A 322 4.61 -26.81 1.69
C GLN A 322 3.65 -27.91 2.15
N PHE A 323 4.14 -28.99 2.78
CA PHE A 323 3.27 -30.00 3.39
C PHE A 323 2.43 -29.42 4.54
N THR A 324 3.03 -28.63 5.44
CA THR A 324 2.30 -27.92 6.50
C THR A 324 1.18 -27.06 5.92
N SER A 325 1.49 -26.29 4.86
CA SER A 325 0.48 -25.44 4.21
C SER A 325 -0.66 -26.28 3.60
N ALA A 326 -0.34 -27.36 2.90
CA ALA A 326 -1.35 -28.24 2.32
C ALA A 326 -2.21 -28.93 3.38
N HIS A 327 -1.63 -29.32 4.52
CA HIS A 327 -2.33 -29.93 5.65
C HIS A 327 -3.40 -28.99 6.22
N TRP A 328 -2.99 -27.78 6.59
CA TRP A 328 -3.89 -26.83 7.24
C TRP A 328 -4.95 -26.28 6.28
N GLU A 329 -4.61 -26.06 5.01
CA GLU A 329 -5.62 -25.72 3.99
C GLU A 329 -6.66 -26.84 3.84
N ASN A 330 -6.25 -28.11 3.94
CA ASN A 330 -7.20 -29.22 3.96
C ASN A 330 -8.07 -29.21 5.22
N ARG A 331 -7.49 -28.90 6.39
CA ARG A 331 -8.23 -28.81 7.66
C ARG A 331 -9.33 -27.74 7.59
N ILE A 332 -8.98 -26.54 7.12
CA ILE A 332 -9.93 -25.44 6.88
C ILE A 332 -11.05 -25.91 5.94
N LEU A 333 -10.72 -26.58 4.84
CA LEU A 333 -11.73 -27.08 3.92
C LEU A 333 -12.63 -28.15 4.56
N GLU A 334 -12.10 -29.06 5.37
CA GLU A 334 -12.92 -30.09 6.02
C GLU A 334 -13.85 -29.50 7.09
N ASP A 335 -13.40 -28.48 7.82
CA ASP A 335 -14.14 -27.90 8.94
C ASP A 335 -15.24 -26.92 8.46
N TYR A 336 -14.96 -26.12 7.42
CA TYR A 336 -15.86 -25.05 6.97
C TYR A 336 -16.54 -25.33 5.61
N PHE A 337 -16.02 -26.27 4.81
CA PHE A 337 -16.47 -26.60 3.45
C PHE A 337 -16.60 -28.12 3.24
N GLY A 338 -16.82 -28.89 4.30
CA GLY A 338 -16.71 -30.34 4.28
C GLY A 338 -17.76 -31.04 3.41
N ARG A 339 -19.00 -30.54 3.39
CA ARG A 339 -20.08 -31.16 2.62
C ARG A 339 -19.88 -30.90 1.13
N ILE A 340 -19.51 -29.69 0.74
CA ILE A 340 -19.22 -29.36 -0.64
C ILE A 340 -18.01 -30.14 -1.18
N LEU A 341 -16.98 -30.40 -0.35
CA LEU A 341 -15.87 -31.29 -0.70
C LEU A 341 -16.33 -32.73 -0.98
N THR A 342 -17.32 -33.21 -0.22
CA THR A 342 -17.86 -34.56 -0.37
C THR A 342 -18.62 -34.70 -1.68
N VAL A 343 -19.50 -33.74 -2.00
CA VAL A 343 -20.27 -33.75 -3.25
C VAL A 343 -19.37 -33.57 -4.48
N SER A 344 -18.37 -32.68 -4.38
CA SER A 344 -17.42 -32.44 -5.49
C SER A 344 -16.38 -33.54 -5.68
N ASN A 345 -16.43 -34.62 -4.88
CA ASN A 345 -15.45 -35.70 -4.86
C ASN A 345 -14.00 -35.16 -4.76
N SER A 346 -13.81 -34.16 -3.88
CA SER A 346 -12.54 -33.44 -3.70
C SER A 346 -11.95 -33.62 -2.31
N ARG A 347 -12.55 -34.49 -1.50
CA ARG A 347 -12.04 -34.87 -0.17
C ARG A 347 -10.80 -35.75 -0.32
N TRP A 348 -9.80 -35.53 0.54
CA TRP A 348 -8.62 -36.36 0.56
C TRP A 348 -8.90 -37.74 1.16
N PRO A 349 -8.38 -38.83 0.55
CA PRO A 349 -8.38 -40.14 1.18
C PRO A 349 -7.62 -40.12 2.52
N ASP A 350 -8.00 -40.98 3.46
CA ASP A 350 -7.37 -41.04 4.80
C ASP A 350 -5.87 -41.33 4.72
N GLN A 351 -5.45 -42.19 3.78
CA GLN A 351 -4.03 -42.48 3.57
C GLN A 351 -3.22 -41.23 3.21
N LEU A 352 -3.77 -40.34 2.37
CA LEU A 352 -3.11 -39.10 1.99
C LEU A 352 -3.03 -38.13 3.17
N LYS A 353 -4.09 -38.07 4.01
CA LYS A 353 -4.08 -37.23 5.22
C LYS A 353 -2.98 -37.67 6.19
N VAL A 354 -2.81 -38.98 6.39
CA VAL A 354 -1.75 -39.55 7.23
C VAL A 354 -0.36 -39.25 6.64
N GLU A 355 -0.18 -39.45 5.33
CA GLU A 355 1.09 -39.16 4.64
C GLU A 355 1.51 -37.70 4.78
N VAL A 356 0.57 -36.78 4.57
CA VAL A 356 0.83 -35.35 4.67
C VAL A 356 1.12 -34.97 6.12
N LYS A 357 0.31 -35.45 7.07
CA LYS A 357 0.50 -35.15 8.50
C LYS A 357 1.85 -35.63 9.03
N SER A 358 2.39 -36.75 8.56
CA SER A 358 3.70 -37.23 9.02
C SER A 358 4.89 -36.40 8.51
N LYS A 359 4.65 -35.38 7.66
CA LYS A 359 5.69 -34.56 7.01
C LYS A 359 5.56 -33.07 7.35
N ILE A 360 4.64 -32.71 8.23
CA ILE A 360 4.44 -31.31 8.65
C ILE A 360 5.42 -30.90 9.74
N ASP A 361 5.49 -29.60 9.94
CA ASP A 361 6.12 -28.93 11.06
C ASP A 361 5.02 -28.54 12.06
N ASP A 362 4.87 -29.32 13.13
CA ASP A 362 3.81 -29.18 14.14
C ASP A 362 4.01 -27.95 15.05
N GLU A 363 5.22 -27.39 15.13
CA GLU A 363 5.51 -26.22 15.98
C GLU A 363 5.15 -24.89 15.29
N ARG A 364 4.81 -24.95 14.01
CA ARG A 364 4.58 -23.76 13.19
C ARG A 364 3.14 -23.30 13.23
N ILE A 365 2.91 -22.11 13.78
CA ILE A 365 1.63 -21.40 13.67
C ILE A 365 1.31 -21.16 12.19
N PHE A 366 0.16 -21.68 11.75
CA PHE A 366 -0.30 -21.54 10.37
C PHE A 366 -1.34 -20.44 10.22
N ILE A 367 -1.08 -19.53 9.29
CA ILE A 367 -2.04 -18.52 8.82
C ILE A 367 -2.17 -18.71 7.31
N SER A 368 -3.38 -18.97 6.83
CA SER A 368 -3.65 -19.10 5.40
C SER A 368 -3.37 -17.79 4.67
N TYR A 369 -2.75 -17.91 3.49
CA TYR A 369 -2.54 -16.80 2.56
C TYR A 369 -3.79 -16.46 1.74
N VAL A 370 -4.80 -17.34 1.75
CA VAL A 370 -6.06 -17.11 1.06
C VAL A 370 -6.75 -15.89 1.69
N SER A 371 -7.18 -14.96 0.84
CA SER A 371 -7.85 -13.73 1.26
C SER A 371 -7.06 -12.90 2.29
N ARG A 372 -5.70 -12.95 2.24
CA ARG A 372 -4.82 -12.22 3.18
C ARG A 372 -5.03 -10.71 3.19
N HIS A 373 -5.57 -10.17 2.11
CA HIS A 373 -5.84 -8.74 1.92
C HIS A 373 -7.08 -8.26 2.69
N LEU A 374 -7.92 -9.17 3.20
CA LEU A 374 -9.08 -8.80 4.01
C LEU A 374 -8.65 -8.14 5.32
N ILE A 375 -9.23 -6.97 5.60
CA ILE A 375 -9.09 -6.31 6.90
C ILE A 375 -10.02 -6.98 7.90
N THR A 376 -9.43 -7.61 8.91
CA THR A 376 -10.15 -8.28 10.01
C THR A 376 -9.92 -7.65 11.38
N ALA A 377 -8.93 -6.74 11.49
CA ALA A 377 -8.57 -6.10 12.76
C ALA A 377 -9.61 -5.06 13.23
N PHE A 378 -10.38 -4.49 12.29
CA PHE A 378 -11.44 -3.54 12.57
C PHE A 378 -12.52 -3.61 11.48
N SER A 379 -13.75 -3.24 11.85
CA SER A 379 -14.88 -3.18 10.93
C SER A 379 -14.87 -1.89 10.09
N ARG A 380 -15.62 -1.90 8.99
CA ARG A 380 -15.88 -0.69 8.18
C ARG A 380 -16.43 0.46 9.01
N GLN A 381 -17.31 0.19 9.98
CA GLN A 381 -17.86 1.22 10.87
C GLN A 381 -16.79 1.79 11.80
N GLN A 382 -15.91 0.94 12.35
CA GLN A 382 -14.77 1.41 13.15
C GLN A 382 -13.82 2.28 12.31
N ALA A 383 -13.57 1.90 11.06
CA ALA A 383 -12.80 2.71 10.12
C ALA A 383 -13.46 4.08 9.88
N PHE A 384 -14.77 4.10 9.58
CA PHE A 384 -15.55 5.33 9.40
C PHE A 384 -15.37 6.29 10.58
N TRP A 385 -15.65 5.82 11.80
CA TRP A 385 -15.56 6.65 12.99
C TRP A 385 -14.12 7.05 13.29
N GLY A 386 -13.15 6.16 13.08
CA GLY A 386 -11.73 6.46 13.24
C GLY A 386 -11.27 7.61 12.34
N PHE A 387 -11.56 7.53 11.03
CA PHE A 387 -11.21 8.58 10.07
C PHE A 387 -11.99 9.87 10.33
N LEU A 388 -13.29 9.80 10.65
CA LEU A 388 -14.07 10.99 10.98
C LEU A 388 -13.51 11.72 12.20
N CYS A 389 -13.20 10.99 13.28
CA CYS A 389 -12.57 11.55 14.47
C CYS A 389 -11.21 12.18 14.17
N ALA A 390 -10.38 11.53 13.34
CA ALA A 390 -9.08 12.08 12.93
C ALA A 390 -9.24 13.39 12.14
N VAL A 391 -10.17 13.43 11.18
CA VAL A 391 -10.46 14.64 10.37
C VAL A 391 -10.97 15.76 11.27
N LEU A 392 -11.97 15.50 12.13
CA LEU A 392 -12.52 16.50 13.03
C LEU A 392 -11.48 17.01 14.02
N GLY A 393 -10.66 16.12 14.60
CA GLY A 393 -9.56 16.49 15.49
C GLY A 393 -8.55 17.42 14.81
N LEU A 394 -8.14 17.10 13.59
CA LEU A 394 -7.24 17.94 12.80
C LEU A 394 -7.88 19.30 12.44
N LEU A 395 -9.15 19.34 12.09
CA LEU A 395 -9.86 20.59 11.83
C LEU A 395 -10.04 21.45 13.09
N MET A 396 -10.27 20.83 14.24
CA MET A 396 -10.30 21.51 15.55
C MET A 396 -8.94 22.12 15.89
N LEU A 397 -7.84 21.38 15.70
CA LEU A 397 -6.49 21.89 15.86
C LEU A 397 -6.18 23.03 14.88
N ALA A 398 -6.58 22.89 13.61
CA ALA A 398 -6.43 23.96 12.63
C ALA A 398 -7.19 25.24 13.04
N ARG A 399 -8.38 25.09 13.64
CA ARG A 399 -9.15 26.22 14.19
C ARG A 399 -8.46 26.80 15.42
N HIS A 400 -7.91 25.98 16.31
CA HIS A 400 -7.19 26.42 17.50
C HIS A 400 -5.96 27.26 17.13
N PHE A 401 -5.10 26.77 16.24
CA PHE A 401 -3.92 27.50 15.79
C PHE A 401 -4.26 28.76 14.96
N GLY A 402 -5.45 28.80 14.35
CA GLY A 402 -5.95 29.95 13.60
C GLY A 402 -6.55 31.07 14.43
N ARG A 403 -6.81 30.87 15.73
CA ARG A 403 -7.34 31.93 16.59
C ARG A 403 -6.23 32.94 16.89
N PRO A 404 -6.49 34.25 16.77
CA PRO A 404 -5.55 35.25 17.26
C PRO A 404 -5.31 34.97 18.74
N GLY A 405 -4.04 34.84 19.14
CA GLY A 405 -3.70 34.64 20.55
C GLY A 405 -4.24 35.81 21.36
N ASN A 406 -4.79 35.53 22.55
CA ASN A 406 -5.03 36.58 23.53
C ASN A 406 -3.70 37.33 23.73
N ALA A 407 -3.75 38.66 23.76
CA ALA A 407 -2.60 39.55 23.83
C ALA A 407 -1.68 39.37 25.08
N ALA A 408 -1.93 38.34 25.90
CA ALA A 408 -1.16 38.02 27.11
C ALA A 408 0.02 37.06 26.88
N ASP A 409 0.11 36.36 25.73
CA ASP A 409 1.17 35.37 25.48
C ASP A 409 2.39 35.91 24.72
N GLN A 410 2.43 37.21 24.41
CA GLN A 410 3.62 37.86 23.82
C GLN A 410 4.53 38.40 24.94
N VAL A 411 5.14 37.49 25.71
CA VAL A 411 6.36 37.85 26.44
C VAL A 411 7.50 37.78 25.43
N PRO A 412 8.21 38.88 25.13
CA PRO A 412 9.35 38.83 24.25
C PRO A 412 10.47 38.08 24.96
N THR A 413 10.81 36.88 24.48
CA THR A 413 12.07 36.22 24.86
C THR A 413 13.22 36.94 24.17
N ASN A 414 13.65 38.06 24.77
CA ASN A 414 14.98 38.64 24.59
C ASN A 414 15.71 38.56 25.92
N ALA A 415 16.64 37.60 26.02
CA ALA A 415 17.84 37.66 26.86
C ALA A 415 18.88 36.70 26.27
#